data_AF-A0A3E0P8X6-F1
#
_entry.id   AF-A0A3E0P8X6-F1
#
_cell.length_a   1.000
_cell.length_b   1.000
_cell.length_c   1.000
_cell.angle_alpha   90.00
_cell.angle_beta   90.00
_cell.angle_gamma   90.00
#
_symmetry.space_group_name_H-M   'P 1'
#
loop_
_entity.id
_entity.type
_entity.pdbx_description
1 polymer ?
#
loop_
_entity_poly.entity_id
_entity_poly.type
_entity_poly.pdbx_seq_one_letter_code
_entity_poly.pdbx_strand_id
1 'polypeptide(L)' 'MNVENRTDRKDEFIASITGEISEHVSLSKVLAWAADQPEGETLKHVVSDVIVQDEYTHDAIVPWKDGLVIVYGIT' A
#
# COMPACT_ATOMS: atom_id res chain seq x y z
N MET A 1 10.53 7.75 3.78
CA MET A 1 9.14 7.65 3.27
C MET A 1 8.33 8.74 3.93
N ASN A 2 7.68 9.60 3.14
CA ASN A 2 6.77 10.62 3.66
C ASN A 2 5.35 10.05 3.60
N VAL A 3 4.59 10.09 4.71
CA VAL A 3 3.24 9.53 4.77
C VAL A 3 2.24 10.67 4.88
N GLU A 4 1.35 10.76 3.90
CA GLU A 4 0.27 11.75 3.89
C GLU A 4 -1.07 11.06 4.17
N ASN A 5 -1.79 11.54 5.19
CA ASN A 5 -3.16 11.07 5.44
C ASN A 5 -4.13 11.79 4.50
N ARG A 6 -4.68 11.05 3.54
CA ARG A 6 -5.72 11.53 2.61
C ARG A 6 -7.13 11.06 2.99
N THR A 7 -7.31 10.65 4.25
CA THR A 7 -8.57 10.11 4.80
C THR A 7 -9.02 10.90 6.02
N ASP A 8 -10.25 10.65 6.50
CA ASP A 8 -10.78 11.24 7.75
C ASP A 8 -10.35 10.47 9.01
N ARG A 9 -9.37 9.56 8.91
CA ARG A 9 -8.89 8.76 10.05
C ARG A 9 -7.99 9.59 10.98
N LYS A 10 -7.98 9.22 12.27
CA LYS A 10 -7.20 9.88 13.32
C LYS A 10 -5.70 9.60 13.18
N ASP A 11 -4.87 10.51 13.70
CA ASP A 11 -3.41 10.39 13.67
C ASP A 11 -2.86 9.13 14.33
N GLU A 12 -3.51 8.60 15.37
CA GLU A 12 -3.14 7.33 16.01
C GLU A 12 -3.23 6.14 15.04
N PHE A 13 -4.25 6.15 14.18
CA PHE A 13 -4.41 5.15 13.12
C PHE A 13 -3.27 5.31 12.10
N ILE A 14 -2.96 6.53 11.68
CA ILE A 14 -1.86 6.80 10.75
C ILE A 14 -0.49 6.40 11.32
N ALA A 15 -0.25 6.65 12.61
CA ALA A 15 0.98 6.25 13.28
C ALA A 15 1.14 4.71 13.31
N SER A 16 0.05 3.97 13.54
CA SER A 16 0.08 2.51 13.50
C SER A 16 0.44 1.96 12.12
N ILE A 17 -0.04 2.59 11.05
CA ILE A 17 0.22 2.19 9.65
C ILE A 17 1.63 2.58 9.24
N THR A 18 2.09 3.76 9.64
CA THR A 18 3.42 4.26 9.29
C THR A 18 4.51 3.28 9.72
N GLY A 19 4.34 2.62 10.87
CA GLY A 19 5.21 1.54 11.30
C GLY A 19 5.18 0.34 10.34
N GLU A 20 3.99 -0.14 9.99
CA GLU A 20 3.79 -1.29 9.10
C GLU A 20 4.38 -1.04 7.69
N ILE A 21 4.13 0.14 7.12
CA ILE A 21 4.56 0.45 5.75
C ILE A 21 6.00 0.98 5.66
N SER A 22 6.65 1.29 6.79
CA SER A 22 8.03 1.79 6.79
C SER A 22 9.04 0.80 6.19
N GLU A 23 8.69 -0.49 6.18
CA GLU A 23 9.51 -1.56 5.59
C GLU A 23 9.31 -1.72 4.07
N HIS A 24 8.35 -1.00 3.48
CA HIS A 24 8.00 -1.06 2.05
C HIS A 24 8.92 -0.18 1.21
N VAL A 25 10.23 -0.41 1.32
CA VAL A 25 11.28 0.40 0.69
C VAL A 25 11.52 0.09 -0.79
N SER A 26 10.88 -0.95 -1.32
CA SER A 26 10.95 -1.35 -2.73
C SER A 26 9.67 -2.06 -3.16
N LEU A 27 9.38 -2.05 -4.47
CA LEU A 27 8.25 -2.80 -5.03
C LEU A 27 8.30 -4.27 -4.62
N SER A 28 9.47 -4.91 -4.64
CA SER A 28 9.62 -6.31 -4.20
C SER A 28 9.21 -6.54 -2.74
N LYS A 29 9.41 -5.57 -1.85
CA LYS A 29 8.98 -5.65 -0.45
C LYS A 29 7.47 -5.44 -0.32
N VAL A 30 6.91 -4.51 -1.10
CA VAL A 30 5.45 -4.31 -1.20
C VAL A 30 4.75 -5.58 -1.67
N LEU A 31 5.28 -6.22 -2.73
CA LEU A 31 4.72 -7.46 -3.28
C LEU A 31 4.82 -8.62 -2.29
N ALA A 32 5.92 -8.73 -1.55
CA ALA A 32 6.09 -9.75 -0.51
C ALA A 32 5.09 -9.53 0.65
N TRP A 33 4.95 -8.29 1.13
CA TRP A 33 3.95 -7.95 2.15
C TRP A 33 2.52 -8.25 1.67
N ALA A 34 2.19 -7.89 0.42
CA ALA A 34 0.86 -8.10 -0.14
C ALA A 34 0.53 -9.60 -0.28
N ALA A 35 1.54 -10.43 -0.55
CA ALA A 35 1.39 -11.88 -0.63
C ALA A 35 1.19 -12.54 0.75
N ASP A 36 1.66 -11.91 1.83
CA ASP A 36 1.55 -12.38 3.21
C ASP A 36 0.24 -11.94 3.91
N GLN A 37 -0.58 -11.10 3.27
CA GLN A 37 -1.87 -10.69 3.83
C GLN A 37 -2.87 -11.86 3.87
N PRO A 38 -3.78 -11.90 4.88
CA PRO A 38 -4.81 -12.93 4.97
C PRO A 38 -5.66 -13.04 3.69
N GLU A 39 -6.08 -14.27 3.35
CA GLU A 39 -6.99 -14.49 2.22
C GLU A 39 -8.27 -13.65 2.38
N GLY A 40 -8.54 -12.81 1.38
CA GLY A 40 -9.69 -11.90 1.38
C GLY A 40 -9.38 -10.46 1.77
N GLU A 41 -8.20 -10.18 2.37
CA GLU A 41 -7.75 -8.80 2.65
C GLU A 41 -6.99 -8.17 1.48
N THR A 42 -6.27 -8.99 0.70
CA THR A 42 -5.60 -8.54 -0.53
C THR A 42 -5.88 -9.53 -1.66
N LEU A 43 -6.59 -9.08 -2.69
CA LEU A 43 -6.95 -9.94 -3.81
C LEU A 43 -5.76 -10.07 -4.76
N LYS A 44 -5.34 -11.27 -5.14
CA LYS A 44 -4.14 -11.46 -6.00
C LYS A 44 -4.18 -10.71 -7.34
N HIS A 45 -5.36 -10.40 -7.87
CA HIS A 45 -5.51 -9.57 -9.08
C HIS A 45 -5.12 -8.11 -8.87
N VAL A 46 -5.31 -7.60 -7.65
CA VAL A 46 -4.92 -6.26 -7.26
C VAL A 46 -3.40 -6.09 -7.33
N VAL A 47 -2.65 -7.10 -6.94
CA VAL A 47 -1.18 -7.09 -7.00
C VAL A 47 -0.70 -6.91 -8.45
N SER A 48 -1.40 -7.52 -9.42
CA SER A 48 -1.16 -7.33 -10.84
C SER A 48 -1.42 -5.89 -11.29
N ASP A 49 -2.52 -5.29 -10.82
CA ASP A 49 -2.91 -3.92 -11.17
C ASP A 49 -1.93 -2.89 -10.57
N VAL A 50 -1.40 -3.15 -9.38
CA VAL A 50 -0.33 -2.36 -8.73
C VAL A 50 0.91 -2.31 -9.62
N ILE A 51 1.34 -3.46 -10.15
CA ILE A 51 2.52 -3.57 -11.01
C ILE A 51 2.28 -2.84 -12.33
N VAL A 52 1.09 -3.00 -12.92
CA VAL A 52 0.74 -2.33 -14.19
C VAL A 52 0.69 -0.82 -14.03
N GLN A 53 0.20 -0.30 -12.89
CA GLN A 53 0.20 1.14 -12.62
C GLN A 53 1.60 1.69 -12.35
N ASP A 54 2.45 0.98 -11.59
CA ASP A 54 3.83 1.43 -11.34
C ASP A 54 4.60 1.63 -12.65
N GLU A 55 4.47 0.70 -13.58
CA GLU A 55 5.11 0.78 -14.91
C GLU A 55 4.55 1.91 -15.80
N TYR A 56 3.35 2.43 -15.54
CA TYR A 56 2.69 3.45 -16.37
C TYR A 56 2.74 4.87 -15.77
N THR A 57 2.62 4.99 -14.45
CA THR A 57 2.53 6.28 -13.75
C THR A 57 3.66 6.50 -12.75
N HIS A 58 4.50 5.49 -12.48
CA HIS A 58 5.41 5.45 -11.31
C HIS A 58 4.67 5.58 -9.98
N ASP A 59 3.37 5.24 -9.97
CA ASP A 59 2.55 5.15 -8.77
C ASP A 59 2.04 3.71 -8.62
N ALA A 60 2.13 3.15 -7.42
CA ALA A 60 1.64 1.83 -7.07
C ALA A 60 0.48 1.94 -6.06
N ILE A 61 -0.72 1.49 -6.41
CA ILE A 61 -1.92 1.55 -5.55
C ILE A 61 -2.24 0.18 -4.97
N VAL A 62 -2.07 0.00 -3.66
CA VAL A 62 -2.25 -1.26 -2.96
C VAL A 62 -3.45 -1.21 -2.00
N PRO A 63 -4.56 -1.89 -2.30
CA PRO A 63 -5.62 -2.22 -1.37
C PRO A 63 -5.14 -2.70 -0.01
N TRP A 64 -5.84 -2.19 0.99
CA TRP A 64 -5.55 -2.35 2.39
C TRP A 64 -6.87 -2.36 3.17
N LYS A 65 -6.79 -2.69 4.45
CA LYS A 65 -7.93 -3.00 5.33
C LYS A 65 -9.08 -2.00 5.24
N ASP A 66 -10.30 -2.48 5.51
CA ASP A 66 -11.53 -1.67 5.54
C ASP A 66 -11.85 -0.93 4.23
N GLY A 67 -11.46 -1.51 3.09
CA GLY A 67 -11.70 -0.92 1.77
C GLY A 67 -10.83 0.31 1.47
N LEU A 68 -9.73 0.47 2.20
CA LEU A 68 -8.75 1.53 1.96
C LEU A 68 -7.70 1.08 0.94
N VAL A 69 -6.89 2.04 0.48
CA VAL A 69 -5.75 1.79 -0.40
C VAL A 69 -4.54 2.60 0.09
N ILE A 70 -3.34 2.05 -0.08
CA ILE A 70 -2.07 2.74 0.10
C ILE A 70 -1.55 3.09 -1.29
N VAL A 71 -1.23 4.37 -1.51
CA VAL A 71 -0.66 4.85 -2.78
C VAL A 71 0.81 5.16 -2.55
N TYR A 72 1.67 4.43 -3.24
CA TYR A 72 3.11 4.70 -3.36
C TYR A 72 3.30 5.51 -4.63
N GLY A 73 4.15 6.53 -4.60
CA GLY A 73 4.40 7.39 -5.75
C GLY A 73 5.62 8.25 -5.52
N ILE A 74 6.09 8.91 -6.58
CA ILE A 74 7.19 9.87 -6.51
C ILE A 74 6.58 11.28 -6.36
N THR A 75 6.70 11.90 -5.19
CA THR A 75 6.47 13.34 -5.01
C THR A 75 7.75 14.13 -5.18
#